data_AF-A0A962MLT7-F1
#
_entry.id   AF-A0A962MLT7-F1
#
_cell.length_a   1.000
_cell.length_b   1.000
_cell.length_c   1.000
_cell.angle_alpha   90.00
_cell.angle_beta   90.00
_cell.angle_gamma   90.00
#
_symmetry.space_group_name_H-M   'P 1'
#
loop_
_entity.id
_entity.type
_entity.pdbx_description
1 polymer ?
#
loop_
_entity_poly.entity_id
_entity_poly.type
_entity_poly.pdbx_seq_one_letter_code
_entity_poly.pdbx_strand_id
1 'polypeptide(L)'
;EADDLRDMADALDKAKELILATYMPRAKVDRDELSDMLNKGTWLTAAEAVNLGFADELKSPIRIAAQFDTSRLPDNVRSIFNMTDKTPTPAAPDTINVADVQAIVNACTKAGYPALAARCISNKATLDDVQHFVAEAKAIKNACKTALLQDAADGFIADGKSLAEVKAALFDQITAKDSAFLNQQMSNVKAAFFNSMADADEGVPTDQQQLPDAGVVAQPKAKIDTAHIYNKRREVIKNVH
;
A
#
# COMPACT_ATOMS: atom_id res chain seq x y z
N GLU A 1 30.65 -23.97 23.21
CA GLU A 1 29.48 -23.98 22.30
C GLU A 1 28.23 -24.55 22.98
N ALA A 2 28.15 -25.86 23.29
CA ALA A 2 26.94 -26.43 23.93
C ALA A 2 26.76 -26.02 25.40
N ASP A 3 27.86 -25.97 26.16
CA ASP A 3 27.80 -25.58 27.58
C ASP A 3 27.47 -24.08 27.74
N ASP A 4 27.99 -23.20 26.89
CA ASP A 4 27.67 -21.76 26.92
C ASP A 4 26.17 -21.48 26.72
N LEU A 5 25.50 -22.26 25.85
CA LEU A 5 24.06 -22.15 25.64
C LEU A 5 23.25 -22.64 26.83
N ARG A 6 23.76 -23.62 27.60
CA ARG A 6 23.15 -24.07 28.85
C ARG A 6 23.31 -23.02 29.95
N ASP A 7 24.50 -22.44 30.06
CA ASP A 7 24.77 -21.37 31.03
C ASP A 7 23.88 -20.15 30.78
N MET A 8 23.65 -19.80 29.51
CA MET A 8 22.72 -18.72 29.15
C MET A 8 21.27 -19.08 29.50
N ALA A 9 20.84 -20.32 29.26
CA ALA A 9 19.50 -20.77 29.64
C ALA A 9 19.28 -20.68 31.16
N ASP A 10 20.24 -21.16 31.95
CA ASP A 10 20.20 -21.07 33.41
C ASP A 10 20.14 -19.62 33.92
N ALA A 11 20.82 -18.69 33.22
CA ALA A 11 20.76 -17.27 33.53
C ALA A 11 19.37 -16.67 33.24
N LEU A 12 18.72 -17.06 32.13
CA LEU A 12 17.38 -16.63 31.78
C LEU A 12 16.33 -17.19 32.75
N ASP A 13 16.45 -18.45 33.18
CA ASP A 13 15.55 -19.05 34.16
C ASP A 13 15.65 -18.34 35.51
N LYS A 14 16.87 -17.99 35.96
CA LYS A 14 17.07 -17.17 37.16
C LYS A 14 16.43 -15.78 37.02
N ALA A 15 16.56 -15.13 35.86
CA ALA A 15 15.92 -13.84 35.63
C ALA A 15 14.39 -13.95 35.67
N LYS A 16 13.82 -14.99 35.07
CA LYS A 16 12.39 -15.27 35.11
C LYS A 16 11.89 -15.49 36.53
N GLU A 17 12.62 -16.23 37.34
CA GLU A 17 12.32 -16.47 38.76
C GLU A 17 12.26 -15.17 39.57
N LEU A 18 13.19 -14.23 39.33
CA LEU A 18 13.20 -12.92 39.97
C LEU A 18 11.98 -12.06 39.56
N ILE A 19 11.60 -12.12 38.28
CA ILE A 19 10.40 -11.44 37.77
C ILE A 19 9.16 -12.01 38.47
N LEU A 20 8.99 -13.34 38.48
CA LEU A 20 7.86 -14.00 39.14
C LEU A 20 7.77 -13.61 40.63
N ALA A 21 8.89 -13.68 41.36
CA ALA A 21 8.92 -13.30 42.77
C ALA A 21 8.49 -11.84 43.02
N THR A 22 8.81 -10.94 42.10
CA THR A 22 8.47 -9.51 42.22
C THR A 22 6.98 -9.24 41.93
N TYR A 23 6.39 -9.93 40.96
CA TYR A 23 5.00 -9.68 40.54
C TYR A 23 3.96 -10.51 41.31
N MET A 24 4.33 -11.70 41.82
CA MET A 24 3.40 -12.56 42.58
C MET A 24 2.68 -11.89 43.76
N PRO A 25 3.27 -10.96 44.53
CA PRO A 25 2.56 -10.27 45.61
C PRO A 25 1.43 -9.35 45.15
N ARG A 26 1.45 -8.90 43.89
CA ARG A 26 0.45 -7.98 43.32
C ARG A 26 -0.48 -8.66 42.31
N ALA A 27 0.02 -9.67 41.60
CA ALA A 27 -0.73 -10.43 40.64
C ALA A 27 -1.91 -11.16 41.31
N LYS A 28 -3.05 -11.17 40.63
CA LYS A 28 -4.26 -11.91 41.02
C LYS A 28 -4.41 -13.24 40.26
N VAL A 29 -3.32 -13.69 39.64
CA VAL A 29 -3.19 -14.98 38.95
C VAL A 29 -2.25 -15.88 39.73
N ASP A 30 -2.31 -17.17 39.45
CA ASP A 30 -1.35 -18.10 40.04
C ASP A 30 0.06 -17.96 39.41
N ARG A 31 1.04 -18.58 40.04
CA ARG A 31 2.44 -18.49 39.63
C ARG A 31 2.70 -19.13 38.27
N ASP A 32 2.03 -20.25 37.99
CA ASP A 32 2.23 -21.02 36.77
C ASP A 32 1.54 -20.30 35.60
N GLU A 33 0.36 -19.72 35.84
CA GLU A 33 -0.34 -18.84 34.91
C GLU A 33 0.47 -17.59 34.59
N LEU A 34 1.06 -16.94 35.60
CA LEU A 34 1.96 -15.80 35.38
C LEU A 34 3.21 -16.18 34.56
N SER A 35 3.79 -17.35 34.85
CA SER A 35 4.91 -17.91 34.10
C SER A 35 4.55 -18.18 32.63
N ASP A 36 3.36 -18.70 32.38
CA ASP A 36 2.84 -18.96 31.04
C ASP A 36 2.56 -17.68 30.26
N MET A 37 2.00 -16.65 30.91
CA MET A 37 1.81 -15.34 30.32
C MET A 37 3.14 -14.69 29.93
N LEU A 38 4.16 -14.81 30.77
CA LEU A 38 5.51 -14.33 30.48
C LEU A 38 6.13 -15.08 29.29
N ASN A 39 5.98 -16.41 29.23
CA ASN A 39 6.48 -17.22 28.11
C ASN A 39 5.80 -16.88 26.78
N LYS A 40 4.50 -16.59 26.81
CA LYS A 40 3.71 -16.23 25.62
C LYS A 40 3.90 -14.78 25.18
N GLY A 41 4.53 -13.94 26.01
CA GLY A 41 4.65 -12.51 25.74
C GLY A 41 3.28 -11.83 25.65
N THR A 42 2.40 -12.10 26.61
CA THR A 42 1.02 -11.60 26.59
C THR A 42 0.95 -10.09 26.68
N TRP A 43 0.29 -9.46 25.70
CA TRP A 43 -0.07 -8.05 25.71
C TRP A 43 -1.45 -7.89 26.35
N LEU A 44 -1.59 -6.95 27.28
CA LEU A 44 -2.81 -6.70 28.03
C LEU A 44 -3.32 -5.30 27.77
N THR A 45 -4.64 -5.16 27.69
CA THR A 45 -5.29 -3.84 27.74
C THR A 45 -5.23 -3.26 29.15
N ALA A 46 -5.44 -1.95 29.28
CA ALA A 46 -5.39 -1.28 30.57
C ALA A 46 -6.45 -1.80 31.56
N ALA A 47 -7.62 -2.22 31.07
CA ALA A 47 -8.66 -2.83 31.90
C ALA A 47 -8.26 -4.23 32.39
N GLU A 48 -7.69 -5.07 31.51
CA GLU A 48 -7.22 -6.41 31.87
C GLU A 48 -6.06 -6.36 32.86
N ALA A 49 -5.14 -5.42 32.71
CA ALA A 49 -4.03 -5.22 33.65
C ALA A 49 -4.52 -4.91 35.07
N VAL A 50 -5.58 -4.10 35.21
CA VAL A 50 -6.21 -3.81 36.51
C VAL A 50 -6.90 -5.06 37.08
N ASN A 51 -7.62 -5.80 36.24
CA ASN A 51 -8.31 -7.02 36.66
C ASN A 51 -7.33 -8.09 37.17
N LEU A 52 -6.19 -8.25 36.50
CA LEU A 52 -5.15 -9.20 36.84
C LEU A 52 -4.22 -8.72 37.97
N GLY A 53 -4.42 -7.51 38.51
CA GLY A 53 -3.63 -6.98 39.63
C GLY A 53 -2.27 -6.41 39.24
N PHE A 54 -1.98 -6.25 37.95
CA PHE A 54 -0.76 -5.58 37.49
C PHE A 54 -0.86 -4.06 37.58
N ALA A 55 -2.07 -3.50 37.64
CA ALA A 55 -2.34 -2.08 37.81
C ALA A 55 -3.37 -1.83 38.92
N ASP A 56 -3.26 -0.69 39.60
CA ASP A 56 -4.12 -0.35 40.75
C ASP A 56 -5.49 0.21 40.32
N GLU A 57 -5.50 1.15 39.37
CA GLU A 57 -6.72 1.84 38.92
C GLU A 57 -6.61 2.26 37.44
N LEU A 58 -7.72 2.15 36.71
CA LEU A 58 -7.83 2.69 35.36
C LEU A 58 -8.31 4.14 35.42
N LYS A 59 -7.39 5.10 35.25
CA LYS A 59 -7.75 6.51 35.18
C LYS A 59 -8.23 6.90 33.79
N SER A 60 -9.17 7.85 33.74
CA SER A 60 -9.57 8.47 32.47
C SER A 60 -8.33 9.09 31.79
N PRO A 61 -8.22 9.03 30.46
CA PRO A 61 -7.10 9.63 29.75
C PRO A 61 -6.98 11.09 30.13
N ILE A 62 -5.93 11.43 30.87
CA ILE A 62 -5.58 12.81 31.12
C ILE A 62 -5.07 13.32 29.78
N ARG A 63 -5.81 14.24 29.16
CA ARG A 63 -5.27 15.02 28.05
C ARG A 63 -4.12 15.86 28.62
N ILE A 64 -2.92 15.30 28.62
CA ILE A 64 -1.71 16.10 28.75
C ILE A 64 -1.53 16.76 27.38
N ALA A 65 -2.33 17.81 27.15
CA ALA A 65 -1.91 18.84 26.22
C ALA A 65 -0.60 19.34 26.81
N ALA A 66 0.52 19.02 26.16
CA ALA A 66 1.75 19.74 26.42
C ALA A 66 1.43 21.21 26.15
N GLN A 67 1.17 21.99 27.21
CA GLN A 67 0.92 23.41 27.05
C GLN A 67 2.24 24.03 26.62
N PHE A 68 2.34 24.29 25.33
CA PHE A 68 3.40 25.08 24.77
C PHE A 68 2.91 26.52 24.71
N ASP A 69 3.65 27.46 25.32
CA ASP A 69 3.32 28.88 25.25
C ASP A 69 3.49 29.37 23.81
N THR A 70 2.40 29.32 23.04
CA THR A 70 2.37 29.74 21.64
C THR A 70 2.64 31.24 21.51
N SER A 71 2.54 32.02 22.60
CA SER A 71 2.91 33.44 22.65
C SER A 71 4.41 33.67 22.46
N ARG A 72 5.26 32.65 22.54
CA ARG A 72 6.70 32.78 22.26
C ARG A 72 7.11 32.37 20.86
N LEU A 73 6.18 31.81 20.08
CA LEU A 73 6.45 31.38 18.71
C LEU A 73 6.37 32.56 17.73
N PRO A 74 7.19 32.55 16.66
CA PRO A 74 7.01 33.45 15.54
C PRO A 74 5.71 33.14 14.78
N ASP A 75 5.13 34.16 14.13
CA ASP A 75 3.76 34.12 13.61
C ASP A 75 3.52 33.03 12.55
N ASN A 76 4.56 32.68 11.79
CA ASN A 76 4.52 31.61 10.79
C ASN A 76 4.34 30.21 11.40
N VAL A 77 4.68 30.01 12.67
CA VAL A 77 4.55 28.72 13.38
C VAL A 77 3.27 28.69 14.21
N ARG A 78 2.83 29.83 14.77
CA ARG A 78 1.57 29.94 15.55
C ARG A 78 0.33 29.50 14.77
N SER A 79 0.24 29.87 13.50
CA SER A 79 -0.90 29.53 12.64
C SER A 79 -1.04 28.03 12.40
N ILE A 80 0.07 27.28 12.46
CA ILE A 80 0.11 25.82 12.27
C ILE A 80 -0.36 25.10 13.55
N PHE A 81 0.06 25.59 14.72
CA PHE A 81 -0.34 25.03 16.02
C PHE A 81 -1.81 25.28 16.36
N ASN A 82 -2.34 26.46 16.06
CA ASN A 82 -3.75 26.77 16.34
C ASN A 82 -4.73 26.02 15.41
N MET A 83 -4.23 25.46 14.31
CA MET A 83 -5.02 24.66 13.37
C MET A 83 -5.21 23.21 13.83
N THR A 84 -4.38 22.73 14.76
CA THR A 84 -4.30 21.30 15.16
C THR A 84 -5.08 20.96 16.43
N ASP A 85 -5.68 21.94 17.11
CA ASP A 85 -6.37 21.76 18.41
C ASP A 85 -7.81 21.19 18.31
N LYS A 86 -8.22 20.73 17.13
CA LYS A 86 -9.47 19.96 16.96
C LYS A 86 -9.18 18.47 16.84
N THR A 87 -8.79 17.85 17.95
CA THR A 87 -8.93 16.39 18.11
C THR A 87 -9.98 16.07 19.20
N PRO A 88 -11.05 15.33 18.85
CA PRO A 88 -11.98 14.80 19.82
C PRO A 88 -11.32 13.68 20.63
N THR A 89 -11.88 13.44 21.81
CA THR A 89 -11.38 12.56 22.87
C THR A 89 -11.30 11.10 22.40
N PRO A 90 -10.28 10.32 22.78
CA PRO A 90 -10.33 8.87 22.59
C PRO A 90 -11.37 8.30 23.56
N ALA A 91 -12.53 7.90 23.03
CA ALA A 91 -13.50 7.08 23.74
C ALA A 91 -13.17 5.60 23.47
N ALA A 92 -12.88 4.86 24.55
CA ALA A 92 -12.85 3.40 24.53
C ALA A 92 -14.27 2.83 24.30
N PRO A 93 -14.40 1.59 23.81
CA PRO A 93 -15.37 1.22 22.80
C PRO A 93 -16.71 0.75 23.36
N ASP A 94 -17.62 0.47 22.42
CA ASP A 94 -18.88 -0.27 22.56
C ASP A 94 -20.14 0.58 22.76
N THR A 95 -20.45 1.40 21.75
CA THR A 95 -21.77 1.42 21.09
C THR A 95 -21.64 2.28 19.84
N ILE A 96 -22.04 1.77 18.67
CA ILE A 96 -22.16 2.59 17.47
C ILE A 96 -23.31 3.57 17.71
N ASN A 97 -23.00 4.82 18.05
CA ASN A 97 -24.03 5.84 18.23
C ASN A 97 -24.54 6.25 16.85
N VAL A 98 -25.86 6.34 16.67
CA VAL A 98 -26.49 6.82 15.43
C VAL A 98 -25.99 8.22 15.03
N ALA A 99 -25.55 9.02 16.02
CA ALA A 99 -24.89 10.30 15.81
C ALA A 99 -23.54 10.19 15.08
N ASP A 100 -22.76 9.13 15.35
CA ASP A 100 -21.46 8.90 14.72
C ASP A 100 -21.63 8.44 13.26
N VAL A 101 -22.66 7.63 12.99
CA VAL A 101 -23.03 7.23 11.62
C VAL A 101 -23.36 8.45 10.78
N GLN A 102 -24.17 9.38 11.31
CA GLN A 102 -24.51 10.61 10.59
C GLN A 102 -23.29 11.53 10.42
N ALA A 103 -22.42 11.62 11.43
CA ALA A 103 -21.18 12.40 11.35
C ALA A 103 -20.23 11.85 10.26
N ILE A 104 -20.10 10.53 10.15
CA ILE A 104 -19.32 9.85 9.11
C ILE A 104 -19.88 10.16 7.72
N VAL A 105 -21.19 10.02 7.52
CA VAL A 105 -21.84 10.32 6.23
C VAL A 105 -21.65 11.80 5.86
N ASN A 106 -21.85 12.71 6.82
CA ASN A 106 -21.67 14.15 6.60
C ASN A 106 -20.21 14.51 6.27
N ALA A 107 -19.23 13.86 6.92
CA ALA A 107 -17.82 14.09 6.65
C ALA A 107 -17.42 13.61 5.25
N CYS A 108 -17.84 12.40 4.86
CA CYS A 108 -17.58 11.84 3.53
C CYS A 108 -18.25 12.64 2.40
N THR A 109 -19.51 13.06 2.59
CA THR A 109 -20.23 13.88 1.61
C THR A 109 -19.64 15.27 1.47
N LYS A 110 -19.28 15.94 2.59
CA LYS A 110 -18.59 17.24 2.58
C LYS A 110 -17.22 17.17 1.88
N ALA A 111 -16.55 16.03 1.98
CA ALA A 111 -15.28 15.81 1.30
C ALA A 111 -15.43 15.49 -0.21
N GLY A 112 -16.65 15.25 -0.70
CA GLY A 112 -16.93 14.90 -2.09
C GLY A 112 -16.78 13.42 -2.41
N TYR A 113 -16.71 12.53 -1.41
CA TYR A 113 -16.56 11.08 -1.58
C TYR A 113 -17.70 10.31 -0.89
N PRO A 114 -18.94 10.41 -1.38
CA PRO A 114 -20.09 9.75 -0.74
C PRO A 114 -19.99 8.22 -0.75
N ALA A 115 -19.34 7.62 -1.76
CA ALA A 115 -19.13 6.18 -1.88
C ALA A 115 -18.32 5.60 -0.70
N LEU A 116 -17.47 6.42 -0.08
CA LEU A 116 -16.64 6.02 1.04
C LEU A 116 -17.45 5.81 2.34
N ALA A 117 -18.59 6.49 2.48
CA ALA A 117 -19.40 6.44 3.70
C ALA A 117 -19.89 5.02 4.03
N ALA A 118 -20.38 4.27 3.03
CA ALA A 118 -20.85 2.91 3.22
C ALA A 118 -19.74 1.97 3.70
N ARG A 119 -18.51 2.17 3.20
CA ARG A 119 -17.33 1.39 3.60
C ARG A 119 -16.88 1.73 5.02
N CYS A 120 -16.83 3.02 5.37
CA CYS A 120 -16.50 3.46 6.73
C CYS A 120 -17.47 2.88 7.77
N ILE A 121 -18.77 2.88 7.47
CA ILE A 121 -19.79 2.31 8.35
C ILE A 121 -19.62 0.80 8.49
N SER A 122 -19.41 0.09 7.38
CA SER A 122 -19.25 -1.37 7.38
C SER A 122 -18.02 -1.83 8.17
N ASN A 123 -16.92 -1.07 8.11
CA ASN A 123 -15.68 -1.37 8.82
C ASN A 123 -15.64 -0.83 10.26
N LYS A 124 -16.75 -0.27 10.78
CA LYS A 124 -16.81 0.38 12.10
C LYS A 124 -15.70 1.43 12.30
N ALA A 125 -15.40 2.19 11.24
CA ALA A 125 -14.35 3.20 11.26
C ALA A 125 -14.68 4.34 12.23
N THR A 126 -13.66 4.86 12.92
CA THR A 126 -13.79 6.05 13.77
C THR A 126 -13.80 7.33 12.92
N LEU A 127 -14.15 8.48 13.52
CA LEU A 127 -14.14 9.76 12.82
C LEU A 127 -12.73 10.15 12.32
N ASP A 128 -11.68 9.75 13.04
CA ASP A 128 -10.29 9.98 12.64
C ASP A 128 -9.90 9.08 11.46
N ASP A 129 -10.34 7.81 11.46
CA ASP A 129 -10.16 6.91 10.32
C ASP A 129 -10.84 7.47 9.06
N VAL A 130 -12.02 8.08 9.21
CA VAL A 130 -12.74 8.71 8.10
C VAL A 130 -11.94 9.87 7.50
N GLN A 131 -11.28 10.68 8.34
CA GLN A 131 -10.39 11.73 7.86
C GLN A 131 -9.19 11.15 7.10
N HIS A 132 -8.60 10.07 7.61
CA HIS A 132 -7.51 9.36 6.93
C HIS A 132 -7.95 8.82 5.57
N PHE A 133 -9.10 8.14 5.49
CA PHE A 133 -9.64 7.62 4.23
C PHE A 133 -9.98 8.74 3.24
N VAL A 134 -10.49 9.88 3.71
CA VAL A 134 -10.73 11.05 2.87
C VAL A 134 -9.42 11.65 2.36
N ALA A 135 -8.38 11.71 3.19
CA ALA A 135 -7.05 12.17 2.77
C ALA A 135 -6.45 11.22 1.72
N GLU A 136 -6.58 9.92 1.92
CA GLU A 136 -6.12 8.90 0.99
C GLU A 136 -6.89 8.96 -0.34
N ALA A 137 -8.22 9.11 -0.31
CA ALA A 137 -9.03 9.29 -1.52
C ALA A 137 -8.63 10.53 -2.34
N LYS A 138 -8.30 11.64 -1.67
CA LYS A 138 -7.72 12.83 -2.33
C LYS A 138 -6.36 12.53 -2.96
N ALA A 139 -5.50 11.80 -2.25
CA ALA A 139 -4.19 11.40 -2.78
C ALA A 139 -4.32 10.48 -4.00
N ILE A 140 -5.27 9.53 -3.98
CA ILE A 140 -5.62 8.66 -5.11
C ILE A 140 -6.07 9.50 -6.30
N LYS A 141 -7.01 10.44 -6.11
CA LYS A 141 -7.50 11.31 -7.19
C LYS A 141 -6.38 12.17 -7.78
N ASN A 142 -5.48 12.70 -6.95
CA ASN A 142 -4.32 13.45 -7.42
C ASN A 142 -3.34 12.56 -8.21
N ALA A 143 -3.06 11.35 -7.74
CA ALA A 143 -2.20 10.40 -8.45
C ALA A 143 -2.79 10.00 -9.81
N CYS A 144 -4.09 9.70 -9.86
CA CYS A 144 -4.81 9.44 -11.11
C CYS A 144 -4.80 10.64 -12.07
N LYS A 145 -4.89 11.87 -11.55
CA LYS A 145 -4.78 13.09 -12.35
C LYS A 145 -3.38 13.25 -12.95
N THR A 146 -2.32 13.01 -12.17
CA THR A 146 -0.93 13.02 -12.66
C THR A 146 -0.70 11.97 -13.73
N ALA A 147 -1.33 10.80 -13.60
CA ALA A 147 -1.29 9.72 -14.57
C ALA A 147 -2.23 9.90 -15.78
N LEU A 148 -2.98 11.01 -15.85
CA LEU A 148 -3.99 11.27 -16.89
C LEU A 148 -5.09 10.19 -17.00
N LEU A 149 -5.40 9.51 -15.89
CA LEU A 149 -6.38 8.43 -15.77
C LEU A 149 -7.48 8.81 -14.78
N GLN A 150 -8.15 9.94 -15.03
CA GLN A 150 -9.12 10.53 -14.10
C GLN A 150 -10.37 9.65 -13.92
N ASP A 151 -10.81 8.99 -15.00
CA ASP A 151 -12.03 8.16 -15.01
C ASP A 151 -11.92 6.92 -14.12
N ALA A 152 -10.71 6.43 -13.86
CA ALA A 152 -10.47 5.26 -13.02
C ALA A 152 -10.47 5.58 -11.51
N ALA A 153 -10.32 6.87 -11.14
CA ALA A 153 -10.14 7.28 -9.74
C ALA A 153 -11.34 6.93 -8.87
N ASP A 154 -12.56 7.16 -9.35
CA ASP A 154 -13.79 6.92 -8.58
C ASP A 154 -14.03 5.41 -8.36
N GLY A 155 -13.63 4.57 -9.33
CA GLY A 155 -13.66 3.12 -9.20
C GLY A 155 -12.69 2.60 -8.13
N PHE A 156 -11.45 3.11 -8.10
CA PHE A 156 -10.48 2.71 -7.07
C PHE A 156 -10.91 3.10 -5.66
N ILE A 157 -11.56 4.26 -5.51
CA ILE A 157 -12.08 4.73 -4.22
C ILE A 157 -13.28 3.88 -3.78
N ALA A 158 -14.15 3.48 -4.72
CA ALA A 158 -15.29 2.60 -4.45
C ALA A 158 -14.84 1.17 -4.08
N ASP A 159 -13.87 0.60 -4.82
CA ASP A 159 -13.23 -0.69 -4.53
C ASP A 159 -12.48 -0.68 -3.19
N GLY A 160 -12.14 0.52 -2.72
CA GLY A 160 -11.44 0.70 -1.46
C GLY A 160 -9.97 0.32 -1.49
N LYS A 161 -9.34 0.36 -2.66
CA LYS A 161 -7.91 0.08 -2.81
C LYS A 161 -7.08 1.14 -2.09
N SER A 162 -5.96 0.70 -1.54
CA SER A 162 -4.99 1.60 -0.91
C SER A 162 -4.25 2.43 -1.96
N LEU A 163 -3.69 3.57 -1.55
CA LEU A 163 -2.87 4.41 -2.41
C LEU A 163 -1.69 3.66 -3.03
N ALA A 164 -1.11 2.68 -2.32
CA ALA A 164 0.00 1.86 -2.80
C ALA A 164 -0.43 0.97 -3.97
N GLU A 165 -1.55 0.28 -3.83
CA GLU A 165 -2.11 -0.59 -4.87
C GLU A 165 -2.54 0.21 -6.10
N VAL A 166 -3.13 1.38 -5.90
CA VAL A 166 -3.51 2.26 -7.01
C VAL A 166 -2.29 2.77 -7.76
N LYS A 167 -1.22 3.16 -7.08
CA LYS A 167 0.04 3.56 -7.73
C LYS A 167 0.68 2.42 -8.52
N ALA A 168 0.66 1.20 -8.00
CA ALA A 168 1.14 0.02 -8.72
C ALA A 168 0.30 -0.24 -9.98
N ALA A 169 -1.02 -0.25 -9.86
CA ALA A 169 -1.93 -0.45 -11.00
C ALA A 169 -1.81 0.65 -12.07
N LEU A 170 -1.62 1.91 -11.65
CA LEU A 170 -1.37 3.03 -12.56
C LEU A 170 -0.05 2.85 -13.30
N PHE A 171 1.01 2.44 -12.61
CA PHE A 171 2.31 2.20 -13.21
C PHE A 171 2.24 1.07 -14.26
N ASP A 172 1.58 -0.04 -13.94
CA ASP A 172 1.38 -1.15 -14.88
C ASP A 172 0.56 -0.72 -16.11
N GLN A 173 -0.47 0.12 -15.92
CA GLN A 173 -1.24 0.65 -17.05
C GLN A 173 -0.46 1.61 -17.94
N ILE A 174 0.38 2.48 -17.35
CA ILE A 174 1.22 3.41 -18.12
C ILE A 174 2.25 2.62 -18.93
N THR A 175 2.94 1.65 -18.31
CA THR A 175 3.95 0.82 -18.99
C THR A 175 3.33 -0.10 -20.07
N ALA A 176 2.12 -0.61 -19.85
CA ALA A 176 1.37 -1.35 -20.86
C ALA A 176 0.96 -0.48 -22.07
N LYS A 177 0.52 0.76 -21.83
CA LYS A 177 0.19 1.70 -22.92
C LYS A 177 1.45 2.11 -23.71
N ASP A 178 2.56 2.36 -23.04
CA ASP A 178 3.83 2.72 -23.69
C ASP A 178 4.35 1.58 -24.57
N SER A 179 4.32 0.35 -24.07
CA SER A 179 4.75 -0.82 -24.86
C SER A 179 3.82 -1.08 -26.06
N ALA A 180 2.50 -0.87 -25.92
CA ALA A 180 1.57 -0.95 -27.04
C ALA A 180 1.85 0.13 -28.10
N PHE A 181 2.13 1.37 -27.69
CA PHE A 181 2.48 2.46 -28.60
C PHE A 181 3.76 2.15 -29.38
N LEU A 182 4.82 1.68 -28.71
CA LEU A 182 6.08 1.31 -29.37
C LEU A 182 5.91 0.15 -30.35
N ASN A 183 5.08 -0.84 -30.01
CA ASN A 183 4.77 -1.95 -30.91
C ASN A 183 3.99 -1.49 -32.15
N GLN A 184 3.03 -0.57 -31.97
CA GLN A 184 2.29 0.01 -33.09
C GLN A 184 3.20 0.84 -34.01
N GLN A 185 4.09 1.66 -33.45
CA GLN A 185 5.06 2.44 -34.23
C GLN A 185 6.03 1.52 -35.00
N MET A 186 6.54 0.46 -34.36
CA MET A 186 7.38 -0.53 -35.05
C MET A 186 6.64 -1.24 -36.19
N SER A 187 5.34 -1.53 -36.03
CA SER A 187 4.51 -2.10 -37.09
C SER A 187 4.40 -1.14 -38.27
N ASN A 188 4.16 0.15 -38.01
CA ASN A 188 4.04 1.16 -39.06
C ASN A 188 5.36 1.40 -39.79
N VAL A 189 6.50 1.43 -39.09
CA VAL A 189 7.83 1.54 -39.70
C VAL A 189 8.14 0.32 -40.55
N LYS A 190 7.81 -0.89 -40.08
CA LYS A 190 7.96 -2.13 -40.87
C LYS A 190 7.09 -2.09 -42.12
N ALA A 191 5.84 -1.64 -42.01
CA ALA A 191 4.93 -1.50 -43.14
C ALA A 191 5.46 -0.47 -44.16
N ALA A 192 5.95 0.69 -43.70
CA ALA A 192 6.55 1.71 -44.57
C ALA A 192 7.84 1.23 -45.25
N PHE A 193 8.68 0.47 -44.54
CA PHE A 193 9.88 -0.16 -45.11
C PHE A 193 9.52 -1.17 -46.19
N PHE A 194 8.52 -2.04 -45.94
CA PHE A 194 8.07 -3.01 -46.94
C PHE A 194 7.41 -2.33 -48.15
N ASN A 195 6.63 -1.27 -47.95
CA ASN A 195 6.00 -0.55 -49.06
C ASN A 195 7.05 0.18 -49.92
N SER A 196 8.07 0.78 -49.31
CA SER A 196 9.21 1.38 -50.02
C SER A 196 10.07 0.37 -50.80
N MET A 197 10.00 -0.93 -50.46
CA MET A 197 10.72 -1.99 -51.17
C MET A 197 9.90 -2.56 -52.34
N ALA A 198 8.58 -2.37 -52.33
CA ALA A 198 7.68 -2.70 -53.43
C ALA A 198 7.72 -1.64 -54.56
N ASP A 199 8.02 -0.38 -54.23
CA ASP A 199 8.17 0.71 -55.22
C ASP A 199 9.52 0.67 -55.99
N ALA A 200 10.41 -0.28 -55.66
CA ALA A 200 11.72 -0.44 -56.31
C ALA A 200 11.75 -1.50 -57.43
N ASP A 201 10.58 -2.07 -57.81
CA ASP A 201 10.46 -3.13 -58.82
C ASP A 201 9.47 -2.77 -59.94
N GLU A 202 9.54 -1.54 -60.48
CA GLU A 202 8.96 -1.27 -61.80
C GLU A 202 10.02 -1.52 -62.88
N GLY A 203 10.15 -2.78 -63.30
CA GLY A 203 11.21 -3.21 -64.20
C GLY A 203 11.07 -4.59 -64.87
N VAL A 204 9.92 -4.90 -65.48
CA VAL A 204 9.75 -5.82 -66.67
C VAL A 204 9.79 -7.35 -66.39
N PRO A 205 9.04 -8.23 -67.14
CA PRO A 205 7.69 -8.18 -67.68
C PRO A 205 6.80 -9.38 -67.22
N THR A 206 5.51 -9.22 -67.44
CA THR A 206 4.43 -10.21 -67.39
C THR A 206 4.75 -11.52 -68.13
N ASP A 207 4.67 -12.65 -67.45
CA ASP A 207 4.36 -13.93 -68.10
C ASP A 207 3.24 -14.65 -67.33
N GLN A 208 2.08 -14.71 -67.99
CA GLN A 208 0.90 -15.40 -67.51
C GLN A 208 1.09 -16.91 -67.71
N GLN A 209 1.25 -17.68 -66.63
CA GLN A 209 0.96 -19.12 -66.68
C GLN A 209 0.11 -19.55 -65.48
N GLN A 210 -1.09 -19.99 -65.84
CA GLN A 210 -2.19 -20.56 -65.06
C GLN A 210 -1.81 -21.41 -63.83
N LEU A 211 -2.60 -21.27 -62.76
CA LEU A 211 -2.67 -22.14 -61.58
C LEU A 211 -2.90 -23.62 -61.96
N PRO A 212 -2.55 -24.55 -61.06
CA PRO A 212 -3.68 -25.19 -60.36
C PRO A 212 -3.45 -25.47 -58.86
N ASP A 213 -4.55 -25.23 -58.15
CA ASP A 213 -5.08 -25.89 -56.97
C ASP A 213 -4.38 -25.82 -55.59
N ALA A 214 -5.24 -25.75 -54.58
CA ALA A 214 -4.97 -25.26 -53.24
C ALA A 214 -4.11 -26.19 -52.37
N GLY A 215 -3.14 -25.59 -51.67
CA GLY A 215 -2.40 -26.20 -50.56
C GLY A 215 -1.70 -25.14 -49.72
N VAL A 216 -2.24 -24.86 -48.53
CA VAL A 216 -1.76 -23.84 -47.59
C VAL A 216 -0.28 -24.06 -47.23
N VAL A 217 0.55 -23.07 -47.56
CA VAL A 217 1.99 -23.02 -47.27
C VAL A 217 2.23 -22.74 -45.78
N ALA A 218 2.86 -23.68 -45.08
CA ALA A 218 3.46 -23.43 -43.77
C ALA A 218 4.82 -22.76 -43.95
N GLN A 219 4.95 -21.49 -43.56
CA GLN A 219 6.27 -20.84 -43.47
C GLN A 219 7.05 -21.36 -42.24
N PRO A 220 8.36 -21.65 -42.35
CA PRO A 220 9.15 -22.11 -41.22
C PRO A 220 9.46 -20.94 -40.27
N LYS A 221 9.08 -21.09 -38.99
CA LYS A 221 9.47 -20.16 -37.91
C LYS A 221 10.99 -20.15 -37.77
N ALA A 222 11.65 -19.07 -38.22
CA ALA A 222 13.06 -18.85 -37.93
C ALA A 222 13.26 -18.72 -36.41
N LYS A 223 14.02 -19.65 -35.81
CA LYS A 223 14.41 -19.58 -34.40
C LYS A 223 15.27 -18.33 -34.20
N ILE A 224 14.76 -17.37 -33.44
CA ILE A 224 15.53 -16.19 -33.04
C ILE A 224 16.56 -16.64 -32.02
N ASP A 225 17.82 -16.75 -32.43
CA ASP A 225 18.93 -17.07 -31.54
C ASP A 225 19.16 -15.91 -30.56
N THR A 226 18.64 -16.08 -29.35
CA THR A 226 18.57 -15.07 -28.32
C THR A 226 19.97 -14.72 -27.79
N ALA A 227 20.95 -15.62 -27.92
CA ALA A 227 22.32 -15.40 -27.49
C ALA A 227 23.03 -14.32 -28.33
N HIS A 228 22.72 -14.24 -29.63
CA HIS A 228 23.31 -13.23 -30.52
C HIS A 228 22.82 -11.81 -30.16
N ILE A 229 21.55 -11.66 -29.79
CA ILE A 229 20.95 -10.37 -29.43
C ILE A 229 21.54 -9.84 -28.11
N TYR A 230 21.72 -10.70 -27.11
CA TYR A 230 22.31 -10.31 -25.83
C TYR A 230 23.77 -9.87 -25.96
N ASN A 231 24.58 -10.57 -26.76
CA ASN A 231 25.98 -10.19 -26.97
C ASN A 231 26.13 -8.87 -27.74
N LYS A 232 25.25 -8.60 -28.71
CA LYS A 232 25.28 -7.35 -29.47
C LYS A 232 24.90 -6.14 -28.61
N ARG A 233 23.95 -6.29 -27.68
CA ARG A 233 23.62 -5.25 -26.68
C ARG A 233 24.76 -5.01 -25.68
N ARG A 234 25.48 -6.07 -25.26
CA ARG A 234 26.61 -5.94 -24.34
C ARG A 234 27.78 -5.14 -24.93
N GLU A 235 28.06 -5.32 -26.22
CA GLU A 235 29.11 -4.56 -26.92
C GLU A 235 28.72 -3.09 -27.12
N VAL A 236 27.44 -2.80 -27.36
CA VAL A 236 26.94 -1.41 -27.46
C VAL A 236 27.02 -0.67 -26.11
N ILE A 237 26.81 -1.36 -24.98
CA ILE A 237 26.89 -0.74 -23.65
C ILE A 237 28.34 -0.43 -23.24
N LYS A 238 29.33 -1.21 -23.70
CA LYS A 238 30.75 -0.96 -23.40
C LYS A 238 31.33 0.25 -24.15
N ASN A 239 30.73 0.65 -25.27
CA ASN A 239 31.19 1.79 -26.09
C ASN A 239 30.53 3.13 -25.70
N VAL A 240 29.81 3.18 -24.57
CA VAL A 240 29.09 4.38 -24.08
C VAL A 240 29.69 4.89 -22.74
N HIS A 241 30.94 4.55 -22.45
CA HIS A 241 31.79 5.23 -21.46
C HIS A 241 33.10 5.63 -22.14
#